data_AF-A0A955XYR0-F1
#
_entry.id   AF-A0A955XYR0-F1
#
_cell.length_a   1.000
_cell.length_b   1.000
_cell.length_c   1.000
_cell.angle_alpha   90.00
_cell.angle_beta   90.00
_cell.angle_gamma   90.00
#
_symmetry.space_group_name_H-M   'P 1'
#
loop_
_entity.id
_entity.type
_entity.pdbx_description
1 polymer ?
#
loop_
_entity_poly.entity_id
_entity_poly.type
_entity_poly.pdbx_seq_one_letter_code
_entity_poly.pdbx_strand_id
1 'polypeptide(L)'
;PDAKFILTVRDYDAWLQSAANHWENRPAHNDPKKDDIHMEIRRLLRAAVYGCYDFQPDRFRIVHERHVEAVTRYFADRPEKLLIYPLTTGAGWEPLCDFLETPVPHEPFPHKGNGLTAGMSSKQLEVRD
;
A
#
# COMPACT_ATOMS: atom_id res chain seq x y z
N PRO A 1 -4.38 -25.50 6.76
CA PRO A 1 -3.68 -24.36 7.38
C PRO A 1 -4.72 -23.29 7.76
N ASP A 2 -4.57 -22.65 8.92
CA ASP A 2 -5.67 -21.88 9.53
C ASP A 2 -5.54 -20.35 9.43
N ALA A 3 -4.50 -19.85 8.77
CA ALA A 3 -4.26 -18.42 8.59
C ALA A 3 -5.47 -17.71 7.95
N LYS A 4 -5.77 -16.52 8.47
CA LYS A 4 -6.73 -15.56 7.90
C LYS A 4 -5.99 -14.57 6.99
N PHE A 5 -6.67 -14.06 5.97
CA PHE A 5 -6.11 -13.18 4.95
C PHE A 5 -6.90 -11.88 4.87
N ILE A 6 -6.19 -10.77 4.62
CA ILE A 6 -6.79 -9.45 4.49
C ILE A 6 -6.37 -8.90 3.13
N LEU A 7 -7.36 -8.57 2.28
CA LEU A 7 -7.16 -7.85 1.03
C LEU A 7 -7.56 -6.40 1.25
N THR A 8 -6.58 -5.49 1.26
CA THR A 8 -6.89 -4.06 1.35
C THR A 8 -7.29 -3.51 -0.01
N VAL A 9 -8.40 -2.78 -0.04
CA VAL A 9 -8.92 -2.13 -1.25
C VAL A 9 -9.14 -0.64 -1.01
N ARG A 10 -9.15 0.13 -2.10
CA ARG A 10 -9.47 1.56 -2.10
C ARG A 10 -10.15 1.92 -3.42
N ASP A 11 -10.72 3.12 -3.49
CA ASP A 11 -11.20 3.68 -4.75
C ASP A 11 -10.11 3.62 -5.83
N TYR A 12 -10.50 3.22 -7.04
CA TYR A 12 -9.55 2.91 -8.11
C TYR A 12 -8.83 4.16 -8.61
N ASP A 13 -9.54 5.28 -8.79
CA ASP A 13 -8.94 6.51 -9.32
C ASP A 13 -7.99 7.12 -8.28
N ALA A 14 -8.40 7.15 -7.02
CA ALA A 14 -7.51 7.49 -5.91
C ALA A 14 -6.30 6.54 -5.84
N TRP A 15 -6.49 5.26 -6.17
CA TRP A 15 -5.39 4.30 -6.23
C TRP A 15 -4.39 4.62 -7.32
N LEU A 16 -4.88 4.85 -8.52
CA LEU A 16 -4.06 5.08 -9.69
C LEU A 16 -3.28 6.39 -9.55
N GLN A 17 -3.93 7.45 -9.04
CA GLN A 17 -3.26 8.73 -8.77
C GLN A 17 -2.14 8.58 -7.73
N SER A 18 -2.38 7.82 -6.66
CA SER A 18 -1.36 7.55 -5.65
C SER A 18 -0.18 6.75 -6.23
N ALA A 19 -0.44 5.82 -7.15
CA ALA A 19 0.61 5.09 -7.86
C ALA A 19 1.42 6.03 -8.78
N ALA A 20 0.74 6.90 -9.54
CA ALA A 20 1.39 7.91 -10.38
C ALA A 20 2.37 8.77 -9.56
N ASN A 21 1.89 9.36 -8.46
CA ASN A 21 2.70 10.18 -7.56
C ASN A 21 3.90 9.41 -6.97
N HIS A 22 3.72 8.12 -6.64
CA HIS A 22 4.80 7.30 -6.09
C HIS A 22 5.91 7.06 -7.11
N TRP A 23 5.56 6.82 -8.37
CA TRP A 23 6.54 6.54 -9.43
C TRP A 23 7.23 7.81 -9.92
N GLU A 24 6.51 8.92 -10.04
CA GLU A 24 7.08 10.22 -10.39
C GLU A 24 8.20 10.63 -9.43
N ASN A 25 7.98 10.44 -8.12
CA ASN A 25 8.97 10.77 -7.10
C ASN A 25 10.09 9.73 -6.95
N ARG A 26 10.02 8.61 -7.69
CA ARG A 26 10.93 7.45 -7.57
C ARG A 26 11.13 6.82 -8.95
N PRO A 27 11.87 7.47 -9.86
CA PRO A 27 12.04 6.96 -11.23
C PRO A 27 12.71 5.59 -11.22
N ALA A 28 12.41 4.72 -12.21
CA ALA A 28 13.02 3.39 -12.26
C ALA A 28 14.51 3.40 -12.69
N HIS A 29 14.95 4.51 -13.25
CA HIS A 29 16.27 4.73 -13.80
C HIS A 29 16.82 6.08 -13.33
N ASN A 30 18.15 6.17 -13.19
CA ASN A 30 18.86 7.43 -12.96
C ASN A 30 18.36 8.25 -11.76
N ASP A 31 17.96 7.59 -10.66
CA ASP A 31 17.65 8.25 -9.40
C ASP A 31 18.97 8.60 -8.68
N PRO A 32 19.39 9.87 -8.64
CA PRO A 32 20.70 10.25 -8.10
C PRO A 32 20.79 10.05 -6.58
N LYS A 33 19.68 9.73 -5.90
CA LYS A 33 19.61 9.51 -4.45
C LYS A 33 19.87 8.05 -4.06
N LYS A 34 20.17 7.16 -5.01
CA LYS A 34 20.27 5.72 -4.78
C LYS A 34 21.47 5.11 -5.49
N ASP A 35 22.04 4.09 -4.85
CA ASP A 35 23.07 3.23 -5.43
C ASP A 35 22.48 2.23 -6.45
N ASP A 36 23.37 1.58 -7.20
CA ASP A 36 22.98 0.66 -8.28
C ASP A 36 22.19 -0.55 -7.77
N ILE A 37 22.57 -1.12 -6.62
CA ILE A 37 21.90 -2.27 -6.03
C ILE A 37 20.45 -1.93 -5.67
N HIS A 38 20.22 -0.77 -5.06
CA HIS A 38 18.87 -0.25 -4.79
C HIS A 38 18.05 -0.11 -6.06
N MET A 39 18.67 0.37 -7.13
CA MET A 39 18.01 0.58 -8.40
C MET A 39 17.68 -0.74 -9.10
N GLU A 40 18.53 -1.75 -9.00
CA GLU A 40 18.27 -3.11 -9.47
C GLU A 40 17.12 -3.76 -8.71
N ILE A 41 17.14 -3.73 -7.38
CA ILE A 41 16.07 -4.26 -6.54
C ILE A 41 14.75 -3.56 -6.84
N ARG A 42 14.76 -2.23 -7.00
CA ARG A 42 13.57 -1.45 -7.38
C ARG A 42 12.98 -1.96 -8.69
N ARG A 43 13.80 -2.14 -9.73
CA ARG A 43 13.34 -2.62 -11.03
C ARG A 43 12.83 -4.05 -10.96
N LEU A 44 13.54 -4.93 -10.24
CA LEU A 44 13.12 -6.31 -10.02
C LEU A 44 11.73 -6.38 -9.36
N LEU A 45 11.54 -5.69 -8.24
CA LEU A 45 10.26 -5.69 -7.52
C LEU A 45 9.12 -5.11 -8.37
N ARG A 46 9.38 -4.05 -9.13
CA ARG A 46 8.37 -3.46 -10.01
C ARG A 46 8.00 -4.38 -11.17
N ALA A 47 8.97 -5.03 -11.81
CA ALA A 47 8.69 -6.03 -12.83
C ALA A 47 7.97 -7.26 -12.26
N ALA A 48 8.34 -7.73 -11.08
CA ALA A 48 7.69 -8.88 -10.45
C ALA A 48 6.22 -8.62 -10.11
N VAL A 49 5.89 -7.42 -9.61
CA VAL A 49 4.52 -7.08 -9.18
C VAL A 49 3.68 -6.55 -10.34
N TYR A 50 4.24 -5.61 -11.12
CA TYR A 50 3.49 -4.87 -12.14
C TYR A 50 3.84 -5.29 -13.57
N GLY A 51 4.87 -6.10 -13.80
CA GLY A 51 5.35 -6.44 -15.15
C GLY A 51 5.90 -5.25 -15.95
N CYS A 52 6.24 -4.15 -15.28
CA CYS A 52 6.80 -2.94 -15.88
C CYS A 52 7.67 -2.20 -14.85
N TYR A 53 8.58 -1.35 -15.32
CA TYR A 53 9.45 -0.55 -14.44
C TYR A 53 8.84 0.82 -14.12
N ASP A 54 8.22 1.44 -15.11
CA ASP A 54 7.63 2.78 -15.02
C ASP A 54 6.12 2.73 -14.88
N PHE A 55 5.54 3.87 -14.53
CA PHE A 55 4.09 4.00 -14.40
C PHE A 55 3.43 3.88 -15.78
N GLN A 56 2.51 2.94 -15.90
CA GLN A 56 1.73 2.69 -17.11
C GLN A 56 0.27 2.49 -16.69
N PRO A 57 -0.61 3.49 -16.85
CA PRO A 57 -1.93 3.48 -16.23
C PRO A 57 -2.77 2.25 -16.63
N ASP A 58 -2.73 1.87 -17.91
CA ASP A 58 -3.45 0.69 -18.40
C ASP A 58 -2.92 -0.62 -17.84
N ARG A 59 -1.60 -0.73 -17.66
CA ARG A 59 -0.99 -1.92 -17.06
C ARG A 59 -1.35 -2.01 -15.58
N PHE A 60 -1.32 -0.89 -14.88
CA PHE A 60 -1.66 -0.80 -13.46
C PHE A 60 -3.13 -1.18 -13.22
N ARG A 61 -4.04 -0.73 -14.09
CA ARG A 61 -5.45 -1.16 -14.10
C ARG A 61 -5.59 -2.66 -14.17
N ILE A 62 -4.98 -3.27 -15.18
CA ILE A 62 -5.03 -4.72 -15.41
C ILE A 62 -4.48 -5.49 -14.21
N VAL A 63 -3.35 -5.05 -13.65
CA VAL A 63 -2.74 -5.70 -12.49
C VAL A 63 -3.64 -5.59 -11.25
N HIS A 64 -4.21 -4.42 -11.00
CA HIS A 64 -5.13 -4.19 -9.88
C HIS A 64 -6.38 -5.07 -9.98
N GLU A 65 -7.10 -5.00 -11.10
CA GLU A 65 -8.32 -5.77 -11.33
C GLU A 65 -8.07 -7.28 -11.22
N ARG A 66 -7.02 -7.78 -11.89
CA ARG A 66 -6.67 -9.20 -11.85
C ARG A 66 -6.28 -9.67 -10.45
N HIS A 67 -5.58 -8.84 -9.67
CA HIS A 67 -5.21 -9.20 -8.32
C HIS A 67 -6.44 -9.34 -7.42
N VAL A 68 -7.34 -8.34 -7.42
CA VAL A 68 -8.57 -8.36 -6.62
C VAL A 68 -9.46 -9.54 -7.03
N GLU A 69 -9.62 -9.77 -8.34
CA GLU A 69 -10.40 -10.89 -8.86
C GLU A 69 -9.78 -12.24 -8.47
N ALA A 70 -8.47 -12.41 -8.66
CA ALA A 70 -7.78 -13.66 -8.36
C ALA A 70 -7.84 -14.01 -6.87
N VAL A 71 -7.64 -13.02 -5.99
CA VAL A 71 -7.75 -13.23 -4.53
C VAL A 71 -9.18 -13.58 -4.16
N THR A 72 -10.17 -12.80 -4.60
CA THR A 72 -11.59 -13.07 -4.31
C THR A 72 -12.00 -14.47 -4.79
N ARG A 73 -11.58 -14.84 -6.00
CA ARG A 73 -11.86 -16.16 -6.58
C ARG A 73 -11.18 -17.29 -5.81
N TYR A 74 -9.93 -17.10 -5.38
CA TYR A 74 -9.19 -18.11 -4.62
C TYR A 74 -9.85 -18.44 -3.27
N PHE A 75 -10.52 -17.48 -2.64
CA PHE A 75 -11.22 -17.66 -1.36
C PHE A 75 -12.73 -17.92 -1.51
N ALA A 76 -13.24 -18.13 -2.73
CA ALA A 76 -14.68 -18.30 -2.97
C ALA A 76 -15.29 -19.51 -2.24
N ASP A 77 -14.50 -20.54 -1.94
CA ASP A 77 -14.90 -21.74 -1.19
C ASP A 77 -14.74 -21.61 0.34
N ARG A 78 -14.15 -20.50 0.81
CA ARG A 78 -13.80 -20.24 2.21
C ARG A 78 -13.85 -18.75 2.55
N PRO A 79 -15.01 -18.09 2.36
CA PRO A 79 -15.14 -16.63 2.53
C PRO A 79 -14.73 -16.15 3.93
N GLU A 80 -14.86 -16.99 4.96
CA GLU A 80 -14.44 -16.71 6.34
C GLU A 80 -12.93 -16.56 6.51
N LYS A 81 -12.13 -16.96 5.52
CA LYS A 81 -10.67 -16.78 5.52
C LYS A 81 -10.22 -15.47 4.88
N LEU A 82 -11.11 -14.70 4.27
CA LEU A 82 -10.76 -13.45 3.58
C LEU A 82 -11.60 -12.27 4.07
N LEU A 83 -10.92 -11.24 4.58
CA LEU A 83 -11.50 -9.93 4.78
C LEU A 83 -11.12 -9.00 3.63
N ILE A 84 -12.10 -8.51 2.87
CA ILE A 84 -11.92 -7.39 1.95
C ILE A 84 -12.08 -6.09 2.75
N TYR A 85 -10.99 -5.34 2.88
CA TYR A 85 -10.88 -4.26 3.86
C TYR A 85 -10.68 -2.90 3.17
N PRO A 86 -11.70 -2.02 3.14
CA PRO A 86 -11.60 -0.71 2.49
C PRO A 86 -10.85 0.28 3.39
N LEU A 87 -9.53 0.18 3.37
CA LEU A 87 -8.60 0.85 4.30
C LEU A 87 -8.79 2.37 4.34
N THR A 88 -9.08 3.00 3.20
CA THR A 88 -9.11 4.47 3.07
C THR A 88 -10.48 5.09 3.32
N THR A 89 -11.56 4.32 3.38
CA THR A 89 -12.93 4.84 3.53
C THR A 89 -13.54 4.54 4.90
N GLY A 90 -12.71 4.28 5.91
CA GLY A 90 -13.14 4.29 7.31
C GLY A 90 -13.55 2.93 7.89
N ALA A 91 -13.02 1.81 7.39
CA ALA A 91 -13.27 0.51 8.01
C ALA A 91 -12.88 0.49 9.50
N GLY A 92 -11.77 1.13 9.89
CA GLY A 92 -11.38 1.27 11.30
C GLY A 92 -11.10 -0.07 12.01
N TRP A 93 -10.98 -0.05 13.33
CA TRP A 93 -10.61 -1.25 14.09
C TRP A 93 -11.68 -2.34 14.04
N GLU A 94 -12.96 -1.98 14.10
CA GLU A 94 -14.07 -2.91 14.34
C GLU A 94 -14.10 -4.11 13.37
N PRO A 95 -14.18 -3.94 12.03
CA PRO A 95 -14.23 -5.07 11.11
C PRO A 95 -12.93 -5.88 11.06
N LEU A 96 -11.78 -5.27 11.37
CA LEU A 96 -10.51 -5.98 11.44
C LEU A 96 -10.44 -6.85 12.70
N CYS A 97 -10.82 -6.29 13.84
CA CYS A 97 -10.81 -6.96 15.14
C CYS A 97 -11.85 -8.07 15.22
N ASP A 98 -13.05 -7.85 14.68
CA ASP A 98 -14.10 -8.88 14.53
C ASP A 98 -13.58 -10.06 13.69
N PHE A 99 -13.03 -9.77 12.51
CA PHE A 99 -12.46 -10.80 11.64
C PHE A 99 -11.30 -11.55 12.30
N LEU A 100 -10.47 -10.89 13.12
CA LEU A 100 -9.34 -11.53 13.80
C LEU A 100 -9.71 -12.17 15.14
N GLU A 101 -10.96 -12.02 15.61
CA GLU A 101 -11.44 -12.48 16.93
C GLU A 101 -10.60 -11.89 18.09
N THR A 102 -10.32 -10.59 18.00
CA THR A 102 -9.52 -9.85 19.00
C THR A 102 -10.28 -8.63 19.52
N PRO A 103 -10.00 -8.15 20.75
CA PRO A 103 -10.58 -6.92 21.25
C PRO A 103 -10.22 -5.69 20.40
N VAL A 104 -11.14 -4.74 20.28
CA VAL A 104 -10.90 -3.43 19.66
C VAL A 104 -9.97 -2.60 20.55
N PRO A 105 -8.83 -2.09 20.04
CA PRO A 105 -7.96 -1.21 20.79
C PRO A 105 -8.64 0.12 21.16
N HIS A 106 -8.19 0.74 22.25
CA HIS A 106 -8.64 2.09 22.62
C HIS A 106 -7.95 3.21 21.81
N GLU A 107 -6.86 2.90 21.10
CA GLU A 107 -6.18 3.88 20.26
C GLU A 107 -6.94 4.17 18.97
N PRO A 108 -6.84 5.37 18.40
CA PRO A 108 -7.38 5.66 17.08
C PRO A 108 -6.73 4.77 16.01
N PHE A 109 -7.52 4.37 15.00
CA PHE A 109 -7.02 3.58 13.88
C PHE A 109 -5.88 4.32 13.17
N PRO A 110 -4.76 3.65 12.85
CA PRO A 110 -3.58 4.32 12.31
C PRO A 110 -3.87 4.92 10.94
N HIS A 111 -3.66 6.23 10.82
CA HIS A 111 -3.54 6.92 9.55
C HIS A 111 -2.13 7.49 9.42
N LYS A 112 -1.54 7.42 8.22
CA LYS A 112 -0.22 8.02 7.96
C LYS A 112 -0.34 9.55 8.00
N GLY A 113 -0.32 10.09 9.22
CA GLY A 113 -0.46 11.52 9.53
C GLY A 113 -0.03 11.88 10.96
N ASN A 114 -0.01 10.93 11.93
CA ASN A 114 0.20 11.30 13.34
C ASN A 114 1.46 10.71 14.01
N GLY A 115 2.11 9.68 13.47
CA GLY A 115 3.24 9.01 14.16
C GLY A 115 4.61 9.16 13.50
N LEU A 116 4.70 9.11 12.17
CA LEU A 116 5.98 9.08 11.43
C LEU A 116 6.50 10.46 11.00
N THR A 117 5.63 11.47 10.94
CA THR A 117 5.97 12.86 10.61
C THR A 117 6.46 13.66 11.82
N ALA A 118 5.98 13.31 13.02
CA ALA A 118 6.38 13.98 14.27
C ALA A 118 7.90 13.90 14.54
N GLY A 119 8.56 12.82 14.10
CA GLY A 119 10.00 12.62 14.25
C GLY A 119 10.89 13.31 13.21
N MET A 120 10.33 13.98 12.19
CA MET A 120 11.11 14.62 11.11
C MET A 120 11.11 16.16 11.17
N SER A 121 10.43 16.78 12.15
CA SER A 121 10.37 18.25 12.30
C SER A 121 11.31 18.82 13.37
N SER A 122 12.24 18.03 13.92
CA SER A 122 13.10 18.45 15.04
C SER A 122 14.53 18.82 14.65
N LYS A 123 14.78 19.25 13.40
CA LYS A 123 16.02 19.98 13.08
C LYS A 123 15.69 21.44 12.77
N GLN A 124 15.73 22.21 13.85
CA GLN A 124 15.83 23.66 13.90
C GLN A 124 16.76 24.18 12.78
N LEU A 125 16.21 24.93 11.83
CA LEU A 125 16.99 25.90 11.06
C LEU A 125 17.12 27.13 11.95
N GLU A 126 18.24 27.23 12.66
CA GLU A 126 18.67 28.52 13.21
C GLU A 126 19.00 29.43 12.04
N VAL A 127 18.16 30.46 11.85
CA VAL A 127 18.51 31.63 11.03
C VAL A 127 19.57 32.38 11.82
N ARG A 128 20.80 32.44 11.29
CA ARG A 128 21.80 33.44 11.71
C ARG A 128 21.57 34.70 10.87
N ASP A 129 21.67 35.83 11.55
CA ASP A 129 21.29 37.19 11.16
C ASP A 129 21.80 37.65 9.78
#